data_AF-A0A529CP92-F1
#
_entry.id   AF-A0A529CP92-F1
#
_cell.length_a   1.000
_cell.length_b   1.000
_cell.length_c   1.000
_cell.angle_alpha   90.00
_cell.angle_beta   90.00
_cell.angle_gamma   90.00
#
_symmetry.space_group_name_H-M   'P 1'
#
loop_
_entity.id
_entity.type
_entity.pdbx_description
1 polymer ?
#
loop_
_entity_poly.entity_id
_entity_poly.type
_entity_poly.pdbx_seq_one_letter_code
_entity_poly.pdbx_strand_id
1 'polypeptide(L)'
;MSKRVPFTPGNLTDRQWGTDDILAGDLNTNILIGDAGGSLLDFSRGGNDTFTGAPSSTTTAYGDAGEDSSDHSKGGNDTFTGASLGTYIFYGDVGGNMFVHAQGGDDSFRAEGDSFNTFYGDAGGDMSDHSKGGNDTLSSEVGRRVDNTFYGDAGGNMFGFAQGGDDIFVTSTRQGADHTFYGDAGGEMSDHGKGGNDTFQGSIEANNIFCGDAGSNMSGNAQGGDDNFTSRTDSFNTFYGDAGGDMSAYSKGGNDTFTGSFFSTNTFFGDAGGNMSDHAQGGDDHYTDLGGEIGSKTLYGDAGGDLSGFAAGGNDTFTNAGGSEITFYGDAGGSMFDHALGGDDVAVLQGTHNLGYGDAVAMLGSAVGGNDSLTGGDRSSGPDVVSELYGDALAMSGSAQGGNDILTGGDNTESGQVRNFLCGDALQMSGSAKGGNDTLYAGSAAPGCTVINDMWGDGQLSELAQGGADQFIFKDDGSMTVGTQNTIYDFSQTQGDTIVFSGVEGVQSFDDLTISQNGTSTIITAGVDQVTLANFTSPLTTSDFLFV
;
A
#
# COMPACT_ATOMS: atom_id res chain seq x y z
N MET A 1 -35.31 26.06 25.85
CA MET A 1 -35.97 25.55 24.63
C MET A 1 -35.12 25.99 23.47
N SER A 2 -34.58 25.04 22.71
CA SER A 2 -33.94 25.34 21.44
C SER A 2 -34.99 25.90 20.49
N LYS A 3 -34.65 26.95 19.75
CA LYS A 3 -35.58 27.60 18.81
C LYS A 3 -35.26 27.05 17.43
N ARG A 4 -36.21 26.34 16.81
CA ARG A 4 -36.17 26.00 15.38
C ARG A 4 -36.21 27.31 14.58
N VAL A 5 -35.25 27.51 13.68
CA VAL A 5 -35.07 28.71 12.87
C VAL A 5 -35.09 28.26 11.41
N PRO A 6 -36.10 28.66 10.62
CA PRO A 6 -36.06 28.49 9.17
C PRO A 6 -34.91 29.28 8.56
N PHE A 7 -34.56 28.99 7.31
CA PHE A 7 -33.50 29.67 6.56
C PHE A 7 -33.30 31.15 6.93
N THR A 8 -32.07 31.49 7.29
CA THR A 8 -31.63 32.83 7.63
C THR A 8 -30.51 33.28 6.70
N PRO A 9 -30.57 34.48 6.08
CA PRO A 9 -29.48 34.98 5.23
C PRO A 9 -28.16 35.27 5.96
N GLY A 10 -28.10 35.10 7.28
CA GLY A 10 -26.91 35.31 8.10
C GLY A 10 -26.63 34.09 8.97
N ASN A 11 -26.10 34.30 10.17
CA ASN A 11 -25.62 33.21 11.01
C ASN A 11 -26.73 32.57 11.84
N LEU A 12 -26.59 31.27 12.11
CA LEU A 12 -27.20 30.65 13.29
C LEU A 12 -26.29 30.87 14.50
N THR A 13 -26.90 31.23 15.64
CA THR A 13 -26.18 31.65 16.86
C THR A 13 -26.85 31.12 18.11
N ASP A 14 -26.21 31.30 19.26
CA ASP A 14 -26.67 30.85 20.57
C ASP A 14 -27.00 29.34 20.60
N ARG A 15 -28.30 28.99 20.63
CA ARG A 15 -28.84 27.62 20.65
C ARG A 15 -29.95 27.48 19.61
N GLN A 16 -29.82 28.23 18.53
CA GLN A 16 -30.72 28.14 17.37
C GLN A 16 -30.45 26.83 16.65
N TRP A 17 -31.52 26.16 16.26
CA TRP A 17 -31.46 24.93 15.49
C TRP A 17 -32.12 25.17 14.15
N GLY A 18 -31.47 24.76 13.09
CA GLY A 18 -32.00 24.73 11.75
C GLY A 18 -33.29 23.94 11.60
N THR A 19 -33.95 24.09 10.47
CA THR A 19 -35.13 23.29 10.12
C THR A 19 -34.81 22.30 9.05
N ASP A 20 -35.22 21.05 9.29
CA ASP A 20 -35.14 19.97 8.32
C ASP A 20 -35.99 20.30 7.06
N ASP A 21 -35.32 20.68 5.98
CA ASP A 21 -35.87 21.27 4.76
C ASP A 21 -35.65 20.39 3.52
N ILE A 22 -36.51 20.55 2.50
CA ILE A 22 -36.40 19.85 1.21
C ILE A 22 -36.23 20.87 0.10
N LEU A 23 -35.06 20.87 -0.53
CA LEU A 23 -34.61 21.86 -1.50
C LEU A 23 -34.35 21.20 -2.86
N ALA A 24 -34.85 21.82 -3.93
CA ALA A 24 -34.66 21.32 -5.29
C ALA A 24 -34.17 22.44 -6.21
N GLY A 25 -33.09 22.17 -6.94
CA GLY A 25 -32.56 23.06 -7.96
C GLY A 25 -33.47 23.13 -9.20
N ASP A 26 -33.28 24.18 -9.98
CA ASP A 26 -33.86 24.30 -11.33
C ASP A 26 -32.86 24.98 -12.27
N LEU A 27 -33.21 25.16 -13.56
CA LEU A 27 -32.30 25.78 -14.54
C LEU A 27 -31.90 27.24 -14.22
N ASN A 28 -32.57 27.89 -13.26
CA ASN A 28 -32.30 29.27 -12.84
C ASN A 28 -31.78 29.36 -11.39
N THR A 29 -31.88 28.28 -10.62
CA THR A 29 -31.58 28.20 -9.19
C THR A 29 -30.47 27.19 -8.99
N ASN A 30 -29.26 27.73 -8.94
CA ASN A 30 -28.03 26.94 -8.92
C ASN A 30 -27.34 26.97 -7.54
N ILE A 31 -27.92 27.63 -6.55
CA ILE A 31 -27.39 27.70 -5.18
C ILE A 31 -28.52 27.37 -4.22
N LEU A 32 -28.32 26.32 -3.43
CA LEU A 32 -29.23 25.84 -2.39
C LEU A 32 -28.51 25.95 -1.04
N ILE A 33 -29.20 26.41 -0.01
CA ILE A 33 -28.66 26.54 1.35
C ILE A 33 -29.77 26.08 2.28
N GLY A 34 -29.48 25.12 3.15
CA GLY A 34 -30.45 24.62 4.12
C GLY A 34 -30.85 25.67 5.14
N ASP A 35 -29.91 26.09 5.98
CA ASP A 35 -30.22 26.93 7.13
C ASP A 35 -29.61 28.33 7.12
N ALA A 36 -28.29 28.43 7.03
CA ALA A 36 -27.55 29.65 7.28
C ALA A 36 -26.84 30.13 6.01
N GLY A 37 -27.23 31.30 5.50
CA GLY A 37 -26.45 31.97 4.46
C GLY A 37 -25.07 32.44 4.93
N GLY A 38 -24.84 32.51 6.25
CA GLY A 38 -23.55 32.80 6.88
C GLY A 38 -23.00 31.57 7.60
N SER A 39 -22.66 31.72 8.88
CA SER A 39 -21.95 30.71 9.70
C SER A 39 -22.84 30.00 10.74
N LEU A 40 -22.39 28.86 11.23
CA LEU A 40 -22.85 28.25 12.48
C LEU A 40 -21.94 28.65 13.66
N LEU A 41 -22.50 29.22 14.73
CA LEU A 41 -21.74 29.77 15.85
C LEU A 41 -22.31 29.34 17.22
N ASP A 42 -21.52 29.53 18.28
CA ASP A 42 -21.88 29.22 19.68
C ASP A 42 -22.25 27.74 19.92
N PHE A 43 -23.54 27.44 20.13
CA PHE A 43 -24.10 26.09 20.29
C PHE A 43 -25.24 25.88 19.30
N SER A 44 -25.20 26.56 18.15
CA SER A 44 -26.18 26.36 17.09
C SER A 44 -26.08 24.97 16.49
N ARG A 45 -27.12 24.56 15.77
CA ARG A 45 -27.14 23.29 15.04
C ARG A 45 -27.79 23.46 13.68
N GLY A 46 -27.25 22.77 12.70
CA GLY A 46 -27.93 22.43 11.46
C GLY A 46 -29.25 21.71 11.64
N GLY A 47 -30.08 21.79 10.62
CA GLY A 47 -31.20 20.92 10.32
C GLY A 47 -30.71 19.66 9.60
N ASN A 48 -31.63 18.75 9.30
CA ASN A 48 -31.31 17.57 8.49
C ASN A 48 -32.01 17.72 7.14
N ASP A 49 -31.27 18.17 6.15
CA ASP A 49 -31.79 18.73 4.92
C ASP A 49 -31.65 17.78 3.73
N THR A 50 -32.54 17.92 2.75
CA THR A 50 -32.56 17.08 1.56
C THR A 50 -32.48 17.92 0.31
N PHE A 51 -31.43 17.70 -0.49
CA PHE A 51 -31.12 18.44 -1.70
C PHE A 51 -31.26 17.57 -2.96
N THR A 52 -31.90 18.11 -3.99
CA THR A 52 -31.96 17.47 -5.31
C THR A 52 -31.52 18.44 -6.40
N GLY A 53 -30.42 18.11 -7.07
CA GLY A 53 -29.93 18.84 -8.24
C GLY A 53 -30.82 18.61 -9.48
N ALA A 54 -31.01 19.65 -10.29
CA ALA A 54 -31.73 19.50 -11.55
C ALA A 54 -30.85 18.81 -12.61
N PRO A 55 -31.40 17.97 -13.50
CA PRO A 55 -30.63 17.39 -14.59
C PRO A 55 -30.16 18.48 -15.57
N SER A 56 -29.01 18.29 -16.19
CA SER A 56 -28.44 19.27 -17.14
C SER A 56 -28.24 20.68 -16.58
N SER A 57 -27.93 20.78 -15.27
CA SER A 57 -27.62 22.04 -14.59
C SER A 57 -26.27 22.01 -13.89
N THR A 58 -25.84 23.18 -13.41
CA THR A 58 -24.78 23.31 -12.42
C THR A 58 -25.43 23.70 -11.10
N THR A 59 -25.28 22.91 -10.04
CA THR A 59 -25.88 23.19 -8.74
C THR A 59 -24.83 23.14 -7.65
N THR A 60 -24.80 24.18 -6.81
CA THR A 60 -24.07 24.21 -5.55
C THR A 60 -25.07 24.10 -4.41
N ALA A 61 -24.82 23.21 -3.45
CA ALA A 61 -25.65 23.08 -2.26
C ALA A 61 -24.77 23.11 -1.00
N TYR A 62 -25.25 23.79 0.03
CA TYR A 62 -24.67 23.80 1.36
C TYR A 62 -25.73 23.22 2.28
N GLY A 63 -25.39 22.15 2.99
CA GLY A 63 -26.29 21.49 3.90
C GLY A 63 -26.79 22.44 4.97
N ASP A 64 -25.87 22.91 5.80
CA ASP A 64 -26.23 23.86 6.86
C ASP A 64 -25.87 25.30 6.55
N ALA A 65 -24.60 25.55 6.20
CA ALA A 65 -24.06 26.90 6.22
C ALA A 65 -23.17 27.24 5.03
N GLY A 66 -23.33 28.46 4.51
CA GLY A 66 -22.54 28.93 3.37
C GLY A 66 -21.10 29.35 3.70
N GLU A 67 -20.81 29.64 4.98
CA GLU A 67 -19.49 30.08 5.45
C GLU A 67 -18.92 29.07 6.47
N ASP A 68 -18.45 29.51 7.63
CA ASP A 68 -17.74 28.65 8.59
C ASP A 68 -18.65 28.02 9.67
N SER A 69 -18.11 27.03 10.41
CA SER A 69 -18.65 26.49 11.66
C SER A 69 -17.63 26.67 12.80
N SER A 70 -18.07 27.13 13.98
CA SER A 70 -17.16 27.37 15.11
C SER A 70 -17.82 27.25 16.49
N ASP A 71 -17.00 27.39 17.53
CA ASP A 71 -17.34 27.17 18.93
C ASP A 71 -17.78 25.72 19.20
N HIS A 72 -19.03 25.49 19.57
CA HIS A 72 -19.64 24.18 19.81
C HIS A 72 -20.84 23.97 18.88
N SER A 73 -20.82 24.60 17.70
CA SER A 73 -21.78 24.34 16.64
C SER A 73 -21.76 22.88 16.21
N LYS A 74 -22.85 22.44 15.57
CA LYS A 74 -22.94 21.12 14.98
C LYS A 74 -23.62 21.16 13.61
N GLY A 75 -23.07 20.39 12.71
CA GLY A 75 -23.66 19.93 11.48
C GLY A 75 -25.01 19.26 11.60
N GLY A 76 -25.69 19.20 10.47
CA GLY A 76 -26.89 18.46 10.18
C GLY A 76 -26.60 16.98 9.98
N ASN A 77 -27.54 16.26 9.36
CA ASN A 77 -27.19 15.02 8.67
C ASN A 77 -28.04 15.05 7.41
N ASP A 78 -27.38 15.34 6.31
CA ASP A 78 -27.97 15.86 5.11
C ASP A 78 -27.91 14.84 3.99
N THR A 79 -28.79 15.02 3.02
CA THR A 79 -28.94 14.07 1.92
C THR A 79 -28.93 14.80 0.60
N PHE A 80 -27.95 14.50 -0.23
CA PHE A 80 -27.74 15.14 -1.52
C PHE A 80 -27.94 14.16 -2.67
N THR A 81 -28.65 14.58 -3.71
CA THR A 81 -28.79 13.82 -4.96
C THR A 81 -28.40 14.68 -6.16
N GLY A 82 -27.31 14.33 -6.83
CA GLY A 82 -26.89 14.89 -8.11
C GLY A 82 -27.54 14.12 -9.26
N ALA A 83 -28.29 14.82 -10.11
CA ALA A 83 -29.01 14.21 -11.24
C ALA A 83 -28.13 14.01 -12.49
N SER A 84 -28.64 13.30 -13.50
CA SER A 84 -27.87 13.06 -14.72
C SER A 84 -27.55 14.33 -15.52
N LEU A 85 -26.43 14.32 -16.23
CA LEU A 85 -25.96 15.32 -17.20
C LEU A 85 -25.62 16.68 -16.59
N GLY A 86 -25.34 16.76 -15.28
CA GLY A 86 -25.03 18.00 -14.59
C GLY A 86 -23.65 18.05 -13.94
N THR A 87 -23.37 19.19 -13.31
CA THR A 87 -22.21 19.41 -12.44
C THR A 87 -22.70 19.81 -11.05
N TYR A 88 -22.27 19.10 -10.02
CA TYR A 88 -22.76 19.27 -8.67
C TYR A 88 -21.60 19.52 -7.70
N ILE A 89 -21.74 20.57 -6.89
CA ILE A 89 -20.79 20.90 -5.81
C ILE A 89 -21.58 20.93 -4.52
N PHE A 90 -21.41 19.92 -3.67
CA PHE A 90 -22.19 19.81 -2.44
C PHE A 90 -21.26 19.84 -1.23
N TYR A 91 -21.64 20.62 -0.23
CA TYR A 91 -21.00 20.68 1.08
C TYR A 91 -22.01 20.12 2.06
N GLY A 92 -21.67 19.05 2.76
CA GLY A 92 -22.60 18.37 3.66
C GLY A 92 -22.93 19.22 4.88
N ASP A 93 -21.96 19.92 5.44
CA ASP A 93 -22.22 20.91 6.49
C ASP A 93 -21.97 22.35 6.04
N VAL A 94 -20.70 22.72 5.86
CA VAL A 94 -20.28 24.12 5.73
C VAL A 94 -19.39 24.38 4.53
N GLY A 95 -19.65 25.49 3.82
CA GLY A 95 -18.87 25.88 2.65
C GLY A 95 -17.45 26.36 2.96
N GLY A 96 -17.20 26.78 4.20
CA GLY A 96 -15.94 27.31 4.71
C GLY A 96 -15.22 26.33 5.63
N ASN A 97 -14.69 26.85 6.73
CA ASN A 97 -13.83 26.12 7.66
C ASN A 97 -14.60 25.63 8.89
N MET A 98 -14.07 24.59 9.54
CA MET A 98 -14.53 24.09 10.83
C MET A 98 -13.43 24.23 11.88
N PHE A 99 -13.74 24.86 13.02
CA PHE A 99 -12.72 25.12 14.04
C PHE A 99 -13.29 25.23 15.46
N VAL A 100 -12.40 25.44 16.44
CA VAL A 100 -12.67 25.37 17.89
C VAL A 100 -13.12 23.98 18.36
N HIS A 101 -14.42 23.72 18.48
CA HIS A 101 -15.00 22.42 18.86
C HIS A 101 -16.25 22.12 18.02
N ALA A 102 -16.32 22.70 16.82
CA ALA A 102 -17.39 22.43 15.85
C ALA A 102 -17.39 20.94 15.50
N GLN A 103 -18.57 20.41 15.15
CA GLN A 103 -18.73 19.01 14.80
C GLN A 103 -19.49 18.87 13.50
N GLY A 104 -18.99 17.96 12.68
CA GLY A 104 -19.55 17.48 11.43
C GLY A 104 -20.87 16.74 11.59
N GLY A 105 -21.57 16.61 10.47
CA GLY A 105 -22.76 15.79 10.28
C GLY A 105 -22.41 14.46 9.61
N ASP A 106 -23.24 13.43 9.77
CA ASP A 106 -23.06 12.21 8.95
C ASP A 106 -23.91 12.35 7.69
N ASP A 107 -23.32 12.73 6.57
CA ASP A 107 -24.03 13.13 5.36
C ASP A 107 -24.03 12.04 4.28
N SER A 108 -25.05 12.10 3.42
CA SER A 108 -25.26 11.10 2.38
C SER A 108 -25.32 11.74 1.00
N PHE A 109 -24.40 11.35 0.14
CA PHE A 109 -24.27 11.84 -1.22
C PHE A 109 -24.61 10.73 -2.22
N ARG A 110 -25.46 11.08 -3.20
CA ARG A 110 -25.82 10.18 -4.29
C ARG A 110 -25.56 10.83 -5.65
N ALA A 111 -24.68 10.22 -6.43
CA ALA A 111 -24.40 10.61 -7.81
C ALA A 111 -25.17 9.74 -8.80
N GLU A 112 -26.05 10.34 -9.61
CA GLU A 112 -26.87 9.62 -10.60
C GLU A 112 -26.50 9.99 -12.05
N GLY A 113 -26.59 8.99 -12.94
CA GLY A 113 -26.37 9.15 -14.38
C GLY A 113 -25.02 9.77 -14.75
N ASP A 114 -24.86 10.22 -16.00
CA ASP A 114 -23.60 10.79 -16.46
C ASP A 114 -23.40 12.20 -15.85
N SER A 115 -22.61 12.35 -14.78
CA SER A 115 -22.45 13.63 -14.03
C SER A 115 -21.00 13.89 -13.60
N PHE A 116 -20.72 15.15 -13.24
CA PHE A 116 -19.45 15.57 -12.63
C PHE A 116 -19.73 16.08 -11.22
N ASN A 117 -19.11 15.48 -10.22
CA ASN A 117 -19.47 15.71 -8.83
C ASN A 117 -18.23 16.09 -8.01
N THR A 118 -18.37 17.13 -7.18
CA THR A 118 -17.39 17.48 -6.15
C THR A 118 -18.15 17.59 -4.84
N PHE A 119 -17.88 16.69 -3.91
CA PHE A 119 -18.58 16.62 -2.64
C PHE A 119 -17.58 16.78 -1.50
N TYR A 120 -18.00 17.50 -0.48
CA TYR A 120 -17.30 17.68 0.78
C TYR A 120 -18.27 17.17 1.83
N GLY A 121 -17.88 16.20 2.65
CA GLY A 121 -18.71 15.72 3.75
C GLY A 121 -18.96 16.86 4.72
N ASP A 122 -17.93 17.37 5.38
CA ASP A 122 -18.16 18.43 6.37
C ASP A 122 -17.79 19.86 5.91
N ALA A 123 -16.50 20.14 5.82
CA ALA A 123 -15.94 21.45 5.57
C ALA A 123 -15.42 21.58 4.14
N GLY A 124 -15.90 22.61 3.42
CA GLY A 124 -15.33 22.99 2.13
C GLY A 124 -13.89 23.51 2.19
N GLY A 125 -13.43 23.93 3.38
CA GLY A 125 -12.10 24.47 3.67
C GLY A 125 -11.33 23.64 4.68
N ASP A 126 -10.66 24.30 5.62
CA ASP A 126 -9.80 23.65 6.61
C ASP A 126 -10.57 23.18 7.86
N MET A 127 -10.06 22.15 8.51
CA MET A 127 -10.45 21.71 9.85
C MET A 127 -9.32 21.94 10.87
N SER A 128 -9.66 22.52 12.03
CA SER A 128 -8.65 22.91 13.03
C SER A 128 -9.13 22.92 14.49
N ASP A 129 -8.19 23.16 15.41
CA ASP A 129 -8.41 23.10 16.86
C ASP A 129 -8.93 21.72 17.29
N HIS A 130 -10.08 21.62 17.95
CA HIS A 130 -10.70 20.36 18.37
C HIS A 130 -11.97 20.06 17.55
N SER A 131 -12.03 20.53 16.29
CA SER A 131 -13.12 20.17 15.40
C SER A 131 -13.15 18.66 15.16
N LYS A 132 -14.32 18.15 14.85
CA LYS A 132 -14.53 16.74 14.51
C LYS A 132 -15.38 16.70 13.25
N GLY A 133 -15.01 15.88 12.29
CA GLY A 133 -15.90 15.58 11.19
C GLY A 133 -16.88 14.47 11.55
N GLY A 134 -17.80 14.20 10.64
CA GLY A 134 -18.81 13.15 10.71
C GLY A 134 -18.47 12.00 9.78
N ASN A 135 -19.31 10.96 9.80
CA ASN A 135 -19.07 9.75 9.01
C ASN A 135 -19.92 9.79 7.73
N ASP A 136 -19.31 10.19 6.64
CA ASP A 136 -19.95 10.50 5.38
C ASP A 136 -20.04 9.30 4.44
N THR A 137 -21.06 9.33 3.57
CA THR A 137 -21.28 8.24 2.62
C THR A 137 -21.57 8.77 1.23
N LEU A 138 -20.69 8.45 0.28
CA LEU A 138 -20.94 8.59 -1.14
C LEU A 138 -21.34 7.25 -1.78
N SER A 139 -22.47 7.28 -2.48
CA SER A 139 -22.88 6.21 -3.39
C SER A 139 -23.09 6.72 -4.82
N SER A 140 -22.66 5.94 -5.82
CA SER A 140 -22.97 6.23 -7.22
C SER A 140 -23.80 5.12 -7.87
N GLU A 141 -24.73 5.50 -8.74
CA GLU A 141 -25.46 4.53 -9.58
C GLU A 141 -24.64 4.08 -10.80
N VAL A 142 -25.19 3.09 -11.53
CA VAL A 142 -24.66 2.59 -12.80
C VAL A 142 -24.88 3.62 -13.91
N GLY A 143 -24.06 4.67 -13.93
CA GLY A 143 -23.89 5.61 -15.05
C GLY A 143 -22.86 5.13 -16.06
N ARG A 144 -22.81 5.75 -17.26
CA ARG A 144 -21.81 5.43 -18.31
C ARG A 144 -20.55 6.28 -18.18
N ARG A 145 -20.61 7.43 -17.49
CA ARG A 145 -19.45 8.23 -17.10
C ARG A 145 -19.84 9.15 -15.95
N VAL A 146 -19.49 8.78 -14.73
CA VAL A 146 -19.70 9.60 -13.53
C VAL A 146 -18.32 9.92 -13.01
N ASP A 147 -17.92 11.18 -13.03
CA ASP A 147 -16.61 11.59 -12.53
C ASP A 147 -16.83 12.20 -11.14
N ASN A 148 -16.13 11.70 -10.12
CA ASN A 148 -16.36 12.08 -8.73
C ASN A 148 -15.06 12.55 -8.09
N THR A 149 -15.14 13.67 -7.37
CA THR A 149 -14.16 14.09 -6.39
C THR A 149 -14.87 14.16 -5.05
N PHE A 150 -14.37 13.46 -4.04
CA PHE A 150 -14.92 13.49 -2.70
C PHE A 150 -13.83 13.84 -1.69
N TYR A 151 -14.19 14.68 -0.74
CA TYR A 151 -13.42 14.98 0.46
C TYR A 151 -14.28 14.54 1.64
N GLY A 152 -13.76 13.66 2.47
CA GLY A 152 -14.41 13.19 3.68
C GLY A 152 -14.85 14.31 4.58
N ASP A 153 -13.93 14.79 5.39
CA ASP A 153 -14.26 15.90 6.29
C ASP A 153 -13.79 17.24 5.75
N ALA A 154 -12.52 17.37 5.36
CA ALA A 154 -11.90 18.66 5.03
C ALA A 154 -11.51 18.74 3.55
N GLY A 155 -12.11 19.69 2.82
CA GLY A 155 -11.68 20.05 1.47
C GLY A 155 -10.27 20.65 1.41
N GLY A 156 -9.78 21.17 2.54
CA GLY A 156 -8.44 21.74 2.72
C GLY A 156 -7.57 20.89 3.66
N ASN A 157 -6.91 21.57 4.60
CA ASN A 157 -5.99 20.94 5.54
C ASN A 157 -6.69 20.56 6.84
N MET A 158 -6.14 19.57 7.54
CA MET A 158 -6.55 19.19 8.88
C MET A 158 -5.39 19.37 9.88
N PHE A 159 -5.57 20.20 10.92
CA PHE A 159 -4.49 20.53 11.85
C PHE A 159 -4.98 20.81 13.29
N GLY A 160 -4.05 21.11 14.21
CA GLY A 160 -4.36 21.19 15.64
C GLY A 160 -4.63 19.82 16.26
N PHE A 161 -5.84 19.59 16.76
CA PHE A 161 -6.35 18.32 17.30
C PHE A 161 -7.63 17.89 16.56
N ALA A 162 -7.80 18.36 15.32
CA ALA A 162 -8.94 18.00 14.50
C ALA A 162 -8.96 16.48 14.27
N GLN A 163 -10.15 15.93 14.12
CA GLN A 163 -10.38 14.50 13.89
C GLN A 163 -11.34 14.36 12.73
N GLY A 164 -10.98 13.58 11.73
CA GLY A 164 -11.93 13.18 10.71
C GLY A 164 -12.76 11.97 11.13
N GLY A 165 -13.68 11.59 10.27
CA GLY A 165 -14.68 10.54 10.47
C GLY A 165 -14.38 9.29 9.65
N ASP A 166 -15.12 8.21 9.93
CA ASP A 166 -14.97 6.96 9.17
C ASP A 166 -15.91 6.97 7.95
N ASP A 167 -15.37 7.23 6.77
CA ASP A 167 -16.13 7.51 5.57
C ASP A 167 -16.25 6.33 4.61
N ILE A 168 -17.31 6.37 3.81
CA ILE A 168 -17.68 5.27 2.92
C ILE A 168 -17.90 5.75 1.49
N PHE A 169 -17.07 5.22 0.59
CA PHE A 169 -17.10 5.52 -0.83
C PHE A 169 -17.43 4.27 -1.63
N VAL A 170 -18.64 4.21 -2.20
CA VAL A 170 -19.07 3.08 -3.03
C VAL A 170 -19.52 3.55 -4.39
N THR A 171 -18.71 3.29 -5.40
CA THR A 171 -19.04 3.63 -6.80
C THR A 171 -19.34 2.37 -7.63
N SER A 172 -20.25 2.50 -8.59
CA SER A 172 -20.70 1.37 -9.42
C SER A 172 -20.84 1.70 -10.91
N THR A 173 -20.02 2.63 -11.40
CA THR A 173 -20.10 3.18 -12.76
C THR A 173 -19.59 2.19 -13.82
N ARG A 174 -20.00 2.38 -15.08
CA ARG A 174 -19.49 1.61 -16.24
C ARG A 174 -18.55 2.47 -17.08
N GLN A 175 -17.44 1.88 -17.54
CA GLN A 175 -16.51 2.33 -18.59
C GLN A 175 -16.11 3.82 -18.61
N GLY A 176 -14.88 4.11 -18.16
CA GLY A 176 -14.18 5.37 -18.43
C GLY A 176 -14.56 6.52 -17.50
N ALA A 177 -14.83 6.21 -16.24
CA ALA A 177 -14.99 7.18 -15.16
C ALA A 177 -13.65 7.47 -14.48
N ASP A 178 -13.50 8.70 -14.01
CA ASP A 178 -12.38 9.13 -13.17
C ASP A 178 -12.90 9.46 -11.77
N HIS A 179 -12.30 8.84 -10.75
CA HIS A 179 -12.67 9.07 -9.37
C HIS A 179 -11.46 9.44 -8.51
N THR A 180 -11.62 10.44 -7.65
CA THR A 180 -10.62 10.87 -6.66
C THR A 180 -11.29 11.04 -5.31
N PHE A 181 -10.73 10.40 -4.30
CA PHE A 181 -11.26 10.43 -2.94
C PHE A 181 -10.15 10.76 -1.97
N TYR A 182 -10.49 11.59 -1.00
CA TYR A 182 -9.70 11.89 0.17
C TYR A 182 -10.58 11.49 1.35
N GLY A 183 -10.10 10.54 2.13
CA GLY A 183 -10.79 9.98 3.29
C GLY A 183 -11.01 11.00 4.38
N ASP A 184 -10.03 11.86 4.71
CA ASP A 184 -10.29 13.00 5.62
C ASP A 184 -9.94 14.36 5.02
N ALA A 185 -8.66 14.60 4.72
CA ALA A 185 -8.13 15.89 4.33
C ALA A 185 -7.72 15.91 2.86
N GLY A 186 -8.31 16.81 2.07
CA GLY A 186 -7.90 17.07 0.68
C GLY A 186 -6.50 17.65 0.52
N GLY A 187 -5.94 18.21 1.60
CA GLY A 187 -4.64 18.85 1.68
C GLY A 187 -3.67 18.13 2.61
N GLU A 188 -3.02 18.89 3.49
CA GLU A 188 -2.07 18.36 4.48
C GLU A 188 -2.77 18.01 5.79
N MET A 189 -2.24 16.99 6.49
CA MET A 189 -2.59 16.70 7.87
C MET A 189 -1.39 16.94 8.80
N SER A 190 -1.58 17.70 9.88
CA SER A 190 -0.47 18.12 10.75
C SER A 190 -0.82 18.26 12.24
N ASP A 191 0.16 18.64 13.05
CA ASP A 191 0.08 18.80 14.51
C ASP A 191 -0.33 17.52 15.26
N HIS A 192 -1.58 17.41 15.72
CA HIS A 192 -2.16 16.23 16.36
C HIS A 192 -3.47 15.84 15.65
N GLY A 193 -3.58 16.20 14.36
CA GLY A 193 -4.66 15.74 13.49
C GLY A 193 -4.75 14.22 13.49
N LYS A 194 -5.97 13.70 13.38
CA LYS A 194 -6.25 12.27 13.31
C LYS A 194 -7.22 12.04 12.18
N GLY A 195 -6.86 11.19 11.24
CA GLY A 195 -7.84 10.71 10.29
C GLY A 195 -8.69 9.57 10.85
N GLY A 196 -9.71 9.22 10.09
CA GLY A 196 -10.66 8.16 10.35
C GLY A 196 -10.32 6.89 9.58
N ASN A 197 -11.10 5.84 9.82
CA ASN A 197 -10.90 4.55 9.16
C ASN A 197 -11.85 4.41 7.97
N ASP A 198 -11.35 4.69 6.79
CA ASP A 198 -12.15 4.86 5.60
C ASP A 198 -12.34 3.57 4.80
N THR A 199 -13.45 3.51 4.07
CA THR A 199 -13.77 2.37 3.22
C THR A 199 -14.06 2.82 1.80
N PHE A 200 -13.22 2.35 0.88
CA PHE A 200 -13.36 2.62 -0.54
C PHE A 200 -13.65 1.35 -1.35
N GLN A 201 -14.63 1.47 -2.24
CA GLN A 201 -14.87 0.54 -3.33
C GLN A 201 -15.06 1.28 -4.67
N GLY A 202 -14.09 1.04 -5.56
CA GLY A 202 -14.06 1.65 -6.89
C GLY A 202 -15.06 1.06 -7.88
N SER A 203 -14.99 1.53 -9.11
CA SER A 203 -15.82 1.10 -10.24
C SER A 203 -15.07 0.20 -11.23
N ILE A 204 -15.81 -0.57 -12.04
CA ILE A 204 -15.21 -1.38 -13.13
C ILE A 204 -14.73 -0.46 -14.26
N GLU A 205 -13.63 -0.82 -14.93
CA GLU A 205 -13.13 -0.08 -16.11
C GLU A 205 -12.95 1.44 -15.86
N ALA A 206 -12.54 1.82 -14.64
CA ALA A 206 -12.40 3.20 -14.17
C ALA A 206 -10.97 3.50 -13.70
N ASN A 207 -10.61 4.78 -13.65
CA ASN A 207 -9.40 5.26 -12.98
C ASN A 207 -9.79 5.74 -11.57
N ASN A 208 -9.20 5.16 -10.53
CA ASN A 208 -9.46 5.51 -9.14
C ASN A 208 -8.17 5.99 -8.47
N ILE A 209 -8.23 7.15 -7.82
CA ILE A 209 -7.20 7.64 -6.91
C ILE A 209 -7.85 7.75 -5.53
N PHE A 210 -7.21 7.17 -4.53
CA PHE A 210 -7.65 7.26 -3.14
C PHE A 210 -6.47 7.63 -2.25
N CYS A 211 -6.66 8.60 -1.38
CA CYS A 211 -5.83 8.85 -0.20
C CYS A 211 -6.73 8.63 1.01
N GLY A 212 -6.31 7.86 2.02
CA GLY A 212 -6.99 7.79 3.31
C GLY A 212 -7.03 9.12 3.96
N ASP A 213 -6.00 9.47 4.70
CA ASP A 213 -6.17 10.63 5.56
C ASP A 213 -5.81 11.95 4.89
N ALA A 214 -4.75 11.96 4.08
CA ALA A 214 -4.18 13.19 3.54
C ALA A 214 -3.92 13.11 2.03
N GLY A 215 -4.55 14.01 1.29
CA GLY A 215 -4.30 14.21 -0.14
C GLY A 215 -2.88 14.68 -0.48
N SER A 216 -2.15 15.20 0.50
CA SER A 216 -0.76 15.64 0.37
C SER A 216 0.10 15.07 1.50
N ASN A 217 0.67 15.92 2.36
CA ASN A 217 1.68 15.50 3.33
C ASN A 217 1.08 15.27 4.72
N MET A 218 1.73 14.38 5.48
CA MET A 218 1.50 14.19 6.91
C MET A 218 2.71 14.61 7.74
N SER A 219 2.48 15.37 8.80
CA SER A 219 3.57 15.90 9.64
C SER A 219 3.16 16.15 11.09
N GLY A 220 4.12 16.59 11.92
CA GLY A 220 3.89 16.83 13.34
C GLY A 220 3.77 15.51 14.11
N ASN A 221 2.63 15.29 14.77
CA ASN A 221 2.22 14.04 15.42
C ASN A 221 0.87 13.59 14.84
N ALA A 222 0.61 13.92 13.57
CA ALA A 222 -0.57 13.45 12.87
C ALA A 222 -0.61 11.92 12.86
N GLN A 223 -1.82 11.36 12.86
CA GLN A 223 -2.05 9.92 12.84
C GLN A 223 -3.08 9.63 11.78
N GLY A 224 -2.74 8.76 10.83
CA GLY A 224 -3.75 8.22 9.93
C GLY A 224 -4.53 7.07 10.54
N GLY A 225 -5.57 6.66 9.85
CA GLY A 225 -6.51 5.61 10.22
C GLY A 225 -6.23 4.29 9.49
N ASP A 226 -6.89 3.22 9.94
CA ASP A 226 -6.76 1.91 9.30
C ASP A 226 -7.83 1.76 8.20
N ASP A 227 -7.44 1.87 6.94
CA ASP A 227 -8.35 1.97 5.80
C ASP A 227 -8.59 0.65 5.05
N ASN A 228 -9.66 0.63 4.26
CA ASN A 228 -10.01 -0.50 3.42
C ASN A 228 -10.26 -0.14 1.96
N PHE A 229 -9.47 -0.75 1.09
CA PHE A 229 -9.55 -0.57 -0.36
C PHE A 229 -10.02 -1.83 -1.07
N THR A 230 -11.11 -1.72 -1.82
CA THR A 230 -11.57 -2.79 -2.71
C THR A 230 -11.59 -2.34 -4.17
N SER A 231 -10.64 -2.87 -4.95
CA SER A 231 -10.61 -2.70 -6.40
C SER A 231 -11.77 -3.44 -7.09
N ARG A 232 -12.01 -3.09 -8.37
CA ARG A 232 -12.99 -3.76 -9.24
C ARG A 232 -12.35 -4.22 -10.55
N THR A 233 -13.09 -5.02 -11.30
CA THR A 233 -12.61 -5.61 -12.56
C THR A 233 -12.19 -4.55 -13.58
N ASP A 234 -11.07 -4.79 -14.28
CA ASP A 234 -10.54 -3.93 -15.36
C ASP A 234 -10.26 -2.46 -14.95
N SER A 235 -10.08 -2.18 -13.66
CA SER A 235 -9.80 -0.82 -13.15
C SER A 235 -8.31 -0.48 -13.10
N PHE A 236 -8.00 0.83 -13.11
CA PHE A 236 -6.68 1.38 -12.83
C PHE A 236 -6.75 2.09 -11.48
N ASN A 237 -5.99 1.60 -10.50
CA ASN A 237 -6.08 2.10 -9.13
C ASN A 237 -4.73 2.60 -8.65
N THR A 238 -4.74 3.76 -8.01
CA THR A 238 -3.65 4.28 -7.20
C THR A 238 -4.20 4.57 -5.82
N PHE A 239 -3.75 3.83 -4.82
CA PHE A 239 -4.17 4.04 -3.44
C PHE A 239 -2.96 4.35 -2.57
N TYR A 240 -3.14 5.36 -1.75
CA TYR A 240 -2.29 5.72 -0.64
C TYR A 240 -3.12 5.42 0.60
N GLY A 241 -2.60 4.62 1.51
CA GLY A 241 -3.25 4.39 2.80
C GLY A 241 -3.35 5.71 3.54
N ASP A 242 -2.27 6.33 4.00
CA ASP A 242 -2.43 7.60 4.72
C ASP A 242 -2.19 8.86 3.87
N ALA A 243 -1.00 9.00 3.29
CA ALA A 243 -0.51 10.25 2.70
C ALA A 243 -0.24 10.10 1.20
N GLY A 244 -0.92 10.92 0.39
CA GLY A 244 -0.63 11.05 -1.05
C GLY A 244 0.77 11.60 -1.36
N GLY A 245 1.44 12.20 -0.38
CA GLY A 245 2.77 12.82 -0.46
C GLY A 245 3.74 12.28 0.58
N ASP A 246 4.47 13.17 1.24
CA ASP A 246 5.51 12.80 2.21
C ASP A 246 4.97 12.68 3.65
N MET A 247 5.59 11.80 4.44
CA MET A 247 5.43 11.68 5.89
C MET A 247 6.69 12.14 6.63
N SER A 248 6.54 12.91 7.70
CA SER A 248 7.66 13.56 8.39
C SER A 248 7.37 13.87 9.87
N ALA A 249 8.39 14.37 10.58
CA ALA A 249 8.37 14.58 12.02
C ALA A 249 8.01 13.29 12.78
N TYR A 250 6.93 13.26 13.56
CA TYR A 250 6.46 12.09 14.33
C TYR A 250 5.10 11.60 13.83
N SER A 251 4.79 11.82 12.54
CA SER A 251 3.57 11.28 11.95
C SER A 251 3.55 9.76 12.01
N LYS A 252 2.36 9.18 12.07
CA LYS A 252 2.13 7.74 12.08
C LYS A 252 1.09 7.39 11.04
N GLY A 253 1.38 6.40 10.22
CA GLY A 253 0.38 5.79 9.37
C GLY A 253 -0.45 4.74 10.10
N GLY A 254 -1.53 4.33 9.46
CA GLY A 254 -2.43 3.27 9.87
C GLY A 254 -2.10 1.93 9.21
N ASN A 255 -2.84 0.88 9.57
CA ASN A 255 -2.64 -0.46 9.03
C ASN A 255 -3.71 -0.72 7.97
N ASP A 256 -3.35 -0.53 6.72
CA ASP A 256 -4.29 -0.48 5.61
C ASP A 256 -4.49 -1.83 4.96
N THR A 257 -5.69 -2.03 4.43
CA THR A 257 -6.08 -3.28 3.78
C THR A 257 -6.47 -3.07 2.33
N PHE A 258 -5.68 -3.63 1.43
CA PHE A 258 -5.87 -3.58 0.00
C PHE A 258 -6.38 -4.91 -0.56
N THR A 259 -7.53 -4.88 -1.23
CA THR A 259 -8.13 -6.03 -1.93
C THR A 259 -8.11 -5.84 -3.45
N GLY A 260 -7.28 -6.62 -4.12
CA GLY A 260 -7.18 -6.74 -5.58
C GLY A 260 -8.38 -7.42 -6.25
N SER A 261 -8.51 -7.23 -7.57
CA SER A 261 -9.58 -7.79 -8.40
C SER A 261 -9.06 -8.14 -9.80
N PHE A 262 -9.71 -9.12 -10.44
CA PHE A 262 -9.50 -9.54 -11.84
C PHE A 262 -9.23 -8.39 -12.80
N PHE A 263 -8.20 -8.52 -13.65
CA PHE A 263 -7.82 -7.58 -14.72
C PHE A 263 -7.51 -6.13 -14.30
N SER A 264 -7.41 -5.82 -13.00
CA SER A 264 -7.03 -4.48 -12.52
C SER A 264 -5.52 -4.23 -12.56
N THR A 265 -5.12 -3.01 -12.92
CA THR A 265 -3.75 -2.50 -12.70
C THR A 265 -3.77 -1.71 -11.41
N ASN A 266 -2.84 -2.00 -10.50
CA ASN A 266 -2.86 -1.35 -9.19
C ASN A 266 -1.47 -0.89 -8.77
N THR A 267 -1.43 0.30 -8.20
CA THR A 267 -0.30 0.84 -7.46
C THR A 267 -0.77 1.13 -6.05
N PHE A 268 -0.13 0.52 -5.07
CA PHE A 268 -0.46 0.67 -3.66
C PHE A 268 0.76 1.18 -2.93
N PHE A 269 0.54 2.18 -2.09
CA PHE A 269 1.45 2.65 -1.06
C PHE A 269 0.69 2.42 0.24
N GLY A 270 1.27 1.70 1.20
CA GLY A 270 0.69 1.58 2.53
C GLY A 270 0.57 2.96 3.14
N ASP A 271 1.66 3.57 3.58
CA ASP A 271 1.50 4.91 4.19
C ASP A 271 1.72 6.08 3.23
N ALA A 272 2.88 6.16 2.58
CA ALA A 272 3.33 7.38 1.92
C ALA A 272 3.56 7.21 0.43
N GLY A 273 2.84 8.00 -0.39
CA GLY A 273 3.10 8.10 -1.82
C GLY A 273 4.48 8.67 -2.18
N GLY A 274 5.08 9.41 -1.26
CA GLY A 274 6.40 10.03 -1.35
C GLY A 274 7.41 9.41 -0.39
N ASN A 275 8.14 10.26 0.33
CA ASN A 275 9.19 9.86 1.26
C ASN A 275 8.68 9.80 2.69
N MET A 276 9.34 8.98 3.51
CA MET A 276 9.21 8.98 4.96
C MET A 276 10.51 9.45 5.62
N SER A 277 10.39 10.37 6.59
CA SER A 277 11.55 11.05 7.16
C SER A 277 11.39 11.40 8.65
N ASP A 278 12.47 11.89 9.25
CA ASP A 278 12.57 12.26 10.67
C ASP A 278 12.29 11.09 11.62
N HIS A 279 11.10 11.00 12.21
CA HIS A 279 10.66 9.95 13.13
C HIS A 279 9.27 9.41 12.70
N ALA A 280 8.93 9.58 11.41
CA ALA A 280 7.70 9.02 10.85
C ALA A 280 7.68 7.49 11.04
N GLN A 281 6.50 6.94 11.23
CA GLN A 281 6.31 5.49 11.39
C GLN A 281 5.21 5.06 10.45
N GLY A 282 5.49 4.05 9.64
CA GLY A 282 4.46 3.39 8.86
C GLY A 282 3.71 2.33 9.66
N GLY A 283 2.63 1.83 9.10
CA GLY A 283 1.79 0.77 9.66
C GLY A 283 2.04 -0.59 9.02
N ASP A 284 1.44 -1.63 9.60
CA ASP A 284 1.56 -3.01 9.11
C ASP A 284 0.47 -3.27 8.05
N ASP A 285 0.80 -3.10 6.77
CA ASP A 285 -0.16 -3.11 5.68
C ASP A 285 -0.43 -4.50 5.12
N HIS A 286 -1.64 -4.68 4.61
CA HIS A 286 -2.09 -5.96 4.08
C HIS A 286 -2.66 -5.85 2.67
N TYR A 287 -2.06 -6.59 1.75
CA TYR A 287 -2.63 -6.82 0.43
C TYR A 287 -3.04 -8.28 0.21
N THR A 288 -4.24 -8.45 -0.36
CA THR A 288 -4.71 -9.72 -0.90
C THR A 288 -5.29 -9.55 -2.30
N ASP A 289 -5.10 -10.54 -3.17
CA ASP A 289 -5.81 -10.61 -4.48
C ASP A 289 -6.89 -11.69 -4.49
N LEU A 290 -7.90 -11.51 -5.33
CA LEU A 290 -9.00 -12.45 -5.61
C LEU A 290 -8.72 -13.36 -6.83
N GLY A 291 -7.56 -13.18 -7.49
CA GLY A 291 -7.02 -14.07 -8.54
C GLY A 291 -7.38 -13.68 -9.97
N GLY A 292 -6.80 -14.35 -10.98
CA GLY A 292 -7.06 -14.15 -12.43
C GLY A 292 -5.80 -13.92 -13.27
N GLU A 293 -5.92 -13.82 -14.59
CA GLU A 293 -4.85 -13.21 -15.41
C GLU A 293 -4.99 -11.68 -15.26
N ILE A 294 -4.00 -11.01 -14.65
CA ILE A 294 -4.12 -9.60 -14.26
C ILE A 294 -2.85 -8.83 -14.64
N GLY A 295 -2.98 -7.54 -14.97
CA GLY A 295 -1.89 -6.65 -15.40
C GLY A 295 -0.81 -6.41 -14.33
N SER A 296 0.09 -5.46 -14.61
CA SER A 296 1.20 -5.15 -13.71
C SER A 296 0.73 -4.61 -12.36
N LYS A 297 1.45 -4.96 -11.30
CA LYS A 297 1.20 -4.48 -9.94
C LYS A 297 2.50 -3.97 -9.34
N THR A 298 2.42 -2.81 -8.69
CA THR A 298 3.53 -2.25 -7.93
C THR A 298 3.03 -1.94 -6.53
N LEU A 299 3.73 -2.47 -5.54
CA LEU A 299 3.38 -2.30 -4.15
C LEU A 299 4.60 -1.80 -3.39
N TYR A 300 4.34 -0.78 -2.60
CA TYR A 300 5.22 -0.28 -1.57
C TYR A 300 4.48 -0.58 -0.27
N GLY A 301 5.13 -1.27 0.64
CA GLY A 301 4.70 -1.44 2.02
C GLY A 301 4.50 -0.07 2.64
N ASP A 302 5.54 0.71 2.89
CA ASP A 302 5.34 2.06 3.44
C ASP A 302 5.51 3.19 2.40
N ALA A 303 6.75 3.43 1.96
CA ALA A 303 7.14 4.62 1.22
C ALA A 303 7.35 4.35 -0.28
N GLY A 304 6.65 5.13 -1.11
CA GLY A 304 6.89 5.16 -2.56
C GLY A 304 8.27 5.67 -2.97
N GLY A 305 8.90 6.46 -2.09
CA GLY A 305 10.20 7.10 -2.27
C GLY A 305 11.25 6.59 -1.30
N ASP A 306 11.98 7.51 -0.67
CA ASP A 306 13.06 7.19 0.27
C ASP A 306 12.55 7.10 1.72
N LEU A 307 13.20 6.27 2.52
CA LEU A 307 13.06 6.22 3.99
C LEU A 307 14.34 6.78 4.65
N SER A 308 14.20 7.77 5.53
CA SER A 308 15.36 8.53 6.03
C SER A 308 15.22 9.06 7.46
N GLY A 309 16.31 9.61 8.00
CA GLY A 309 16.35 10.08 9.39
C GLY A 309 16.32 8.91 10.36
N PHE A 310 15.29 8.83 11.20
CA PHE A 310 14.93 7.74 12.11
C PHE A 310 13.52 7.22 11.80
N ALA A 311 13.04 7.41 10.57
CA ALA A 311 11.77 6.86 10.15
C ALA A 311 11.84 5.33 10.16
N ALA A 312 10.70 4.70 10.41
CA ALA A 312 10.56 3.24 10.42
C ALA A 312 9.40 2.85 9.53
N GLY A 313 9.60 1.83 8.70
CA GLY A 313 8.50 1.14 8.06
C GLY A 313 7.82 0.13 8.99
N GLY A 314 6.72 -0.43 8.52
CA GLY A 314 5.91 -1.45 9.17
C GLY A 314 6.16 -2.85 8.59
N ASN A 315 5.46 -3.84 9.14
CA ASN A 315 5.64 -5.25 8.75
C ASN A 315 4.53 -5.66 7.78
N ASP A 316 4.83 -5.60 6.50
CA ASP A 316 3.82 -5.68 5.46
C ASP A 316 3.59 -7.10 4.99
N THR A 317 2.33 -7.41 4.69
CA THR A 317 1.92 -8.72 4.22
C THR A 317 1.27 -8.62 2.86
N PHE A 318 2.03 -9.01 1.84
CA PHE A 318 1.58 -9.14 0.46
C PHE A 318 1.28 -10.59 0.09
N THR A 319 0.00 -10.89 -0.15
CA THR A 319 -0.42 -12.21 -0.65
C THR A 319 -1.14 -12.07 -1.99
N ASN A 320 -0.46 -12.42 -3.08
CA ASN A 320 -1.01 -12.30 -4.42
C ASN A 320 -1.26 -13.65 -5.09
N ALA A 321 -2.28 -13.67 -5.94
CA ALA A 321 -2.66 -14.77 -6.81
C ALA A 321 -2.58 -14.34 -8.29
N GLY A 322 -1.36 -14.15 -8.83
CA GLY A 322 -1.15 -13.94 -10.27
C GLY A 322 -0.59 -12.56 -10.66
N GLY A 323 -0.28 -12.39 -11.95
CA GLY A 323 0.17 -11.12 -12.55
C GLY A 323 1.15 -11.34 -13.70
N SER A 324 1.22 -10.43 -14.68
CA SER A 324 2.31 -10.48 -15.68
C SER A 324 3.64 -10.00 -15.10
N GLU A 325 3.60 -8.92 -14.33
CA GLU A 325 4.73 -8.26 -13.71
C GLU A 325 4.30 -7.78 -12.32
N ILE A 326 5.01 -8.22 -11.28
CA ILE A 326 4.78 -7.82 -9.90
C ILE A 326 6.08 -7.23 -9.39
N THR A 327 5.99 -6.02 -8.84
CA THR A 327 7.08 -5.41 -8.09
C THR A 327 6.61 -5.15 -6.67
N PHE A 328 7.39 -5.63 -5.71
CA PHE A 328 7.19 -5.44 -4.29
C PHE A 328 8.44 -4.78 -3.70
N TYR A 329 8.20 -3.75 -2.90
CA TYR A 329 9.10 -3.16 -1.93
C TYR A 329 8.35 -3.24 -0.61
N GLY A 330 8.97 -3.73 0.45
CA GLY A 330 8.44 -3.57 1.81
C GLY A 330 8.52 -2.12 2.18
N ASP A 331 9.62 -1.62 2.71
CA ASP A 331 9.58 -0.27 3.27
C ASP A 331 9.72 0.89 2.26
N ALA A 332 10.57 0.75 1.24
CA ALA A 332 10.96 1.90 0.41
C ALA A 332 11.17 1.57 -1.08
N GLY A 333 10.39 2.22 -1.93
CA GLY A 333 10.58 2.20 -3.39
C GLY A 333 11.92 2.77 -3.87
N GLY A 334 12.54 3.62 -3.05
CA GLY A 334 13.81 4.26 -3.28
C GLY A 334 14.93 3.70 -2.39
N SER A 335 15.57 4.58 -1.63
CA SER A 335 16.66 4.23 -0.73
C SER A 335 16.27 4.37 0.73
N MET A 336 16.78 3.47 1.57
CA MET A 336 16.86 3.67 3.02
C MET A 336 18.21 4.26 3.40
N PHE A 337 18.23 5.31 4.21
CA PHE A 337 19.49 5.89 4.69
C PHE A 337 19.39 6.54 6.08
N ASP A 338 20.52 7.10 6.54
CA ASP A 338 20.71 7.60 7.92
C ASP A 338 20.54 6.51 8.97
N HIS A 339 19.47 6.55 9.76
CA HIS A 339 19.09 5.58 10.80
C HIS A 339 17.69 5.02 10.54
N ALA A 340 17.25 5.01 9.28
CA ALA A 340 16.01 4.37 8.86
C ALA A 340 15.98 2.88 9.26
N LEU A 341 14.79 2.39 9.60
CA LEU A 341 14.54 1.01 10.00
C LEU A 341 13.49 0.41 9.09
N GLY A 342 13.78 -0.76 8.53
CA GLY A 342 12.82 -1.57 7.80
C GLY A 342 12.04 -2.49 8.72
N GLY A 343 10.89 -2.97 8.26
CA GLY A 343 10.03 -3.94 8.92
C GLY A 343 10.22 -5.36 8.39
N ASP A 344 9.71 -6.34 9.13
CA ASP A 344 9.80 -7.76 8.75
C ASP A 344 8.67 -8.13 7.78
N ASP A 345 8.95 -8.15 6.48
CA ASP A 345 7.94 -8.27 5.44
C ASP A 345 7.65 -9.70 4.97
N VAL A 346 6.44 -9.90 4.46
CA VAL A 346 6.00 -11.18 3.90
C VAL A 346 5.39 -10.98 2.53
N ALA A 347 6.05 -11.48 1.48
CA ALA A 347 5.55 -11.35 0.11
C ALA A 347 5.45 -12.70 -0.61
N VAL A 348 4.28 -12.97 -1.20
CA VAL A 348 4.05 -14.12 -2.10
C VAL A 348 3.72 -13.62 -3.50
N LEU A 349 4.73 -13.66 -4.37
CA LEU A 349 4.73 -13.06 -5.71
C LEU A 349 4.37 -14.09 -6.79
N GLN A 350 3.08 -14.34 -7.02
CA GLN A 350 2.61 -15.36 -7.97
C GLN A 350 2.54 -14.90 -9.44
N GLY A 351 3.35 -13.94 -9.84
CA GLY A 351 3.39 -13.40 -11.19
C GLY A 351 4.33 -14.15 -12.13
N THR A 352 4.33 -13.78 -13.42
CA THR A 352 5.27 -14.37 -14.41
C THR A 352 6.63 -13.67 -14.44
N HIS A 353 6.68 -12.41 -14.03
CA HIS A 353 7.90 -11.67 -13.75
C HIS A 353 7.73 -11.05 -12.37
N ASN A 354 8.53 -11.47 -11.42
CA ASN A 354 8.46 -11.01 -10.04
C ASN A 354 9.77 -10.32 -9.69
N LEU A 355 9.67 -9.13 -9.12
CA LEU A 355 10.76 -8.39 -8.52
C LEU A 355 10.36 -8.09 -7.08
N GLY A 356 11.14 -8.57 -6.12
CA GLY A 356 10.92 -8.32 -4.70
C GLY A 356 12.19 -7.80 -4.05
N TYR A 357 12.04 -6.70 -3.32
CA TYR A 357 12.96 -6.24 -2.28
C TYR A 357 12.19 -6.38 -0.97
N GLY A 358 12.80 -6.95 0.07
CA GLY A 358 12.20 -6.92 1.40
C GLY A 358 12.13 -5.49 1.87
N ASP A 359 13.26 -4.80 2.07
CA ASP A 359 13.14 -3.39 2.47
C ASP A 359 13.10 -2.40 1.30
N ALA A 360 14.16 -2.36 0.47
CA ALA A 360 14.39 -1.21 -0.41
C ALA A 360 15.26 -1.47 -1.63
N VAL A 361 15.26 -0.54 -2.60
CA VAL A 361 16.19 -0.65 -3.73
C VAL A 361 17.64 -0.52 -3.27
N ALA A 362 17.92 0.37 -2.31
CA ALA A 362 19.27 0.54 -1.78
C ALA A 362 19.29 0.93 -0.30
N MET A 363 20.22 0.37 0.46
CA MET A 363 20.44 0.73 1.86
C MET A 363 21.80 1.37 2.06
N LEU A 364 21.81 2.54 2.69
CA LEU A 364 22.99 3.38 2.84
C LEU A 364 23.16 3.84 4.29
N GLY A 365 24.36 4.34 4.63
CA GLY A 365 24.56 4.98 5.92
C GLY A 365 24.46 3.97 7.07
N SER A 366 23.55 4.16 8.01
CA SER A 366 23.33 3.24 9.14
C SER A 366 21.91 2.67 9.14
N ALA A 367 21.27 2.58 7.96
CA ALA A 367 19.99 1.92 7.79
C ALA A 367 20.03 0.46 8.24
N VAL A 368 18.91 -0.05 8.73
CA VAL A 368 18.77 -1.44 9.18
C VAL A 368 17.53 -2.01 8.52
N GLY A 369 17.66 -3.16 7.87
CA GLY A 369 16.56 -3.89 7.26
C GLY A 369 15.86 -4.82 8.25
N GLY A 370 14.68 -5.29 7.86
CA GLY A 370 13.90 -6.30 8.56
C GLY A 370 14.36 -7.72 8.27
N ASN A 371 13.56 -8.71 8.65
CA ASN A 371 13.81 -10.12 8.33
C ASN A 371 12.65 -10.62 7.46
N ASP A 372 12.91 -10.76 6.17
CA ASP A 372 11.86 -10.83 5.18
C ASP A 372 11.59 -12.25 4.73
N SER A 373 10.34 -12.50 4.32
CA SER A 373 9.89 -13.79 3.81
C SER A 373 9.31 -13.61 2.41
N LEU A 374 10.15 -13.74 1.39
CA LEU A 374 9.77 -13.55 -0.01
C LEU A 374 9.64 -14.89 -0.74
N THR A 375 8.53 -15.09 -1.45
CA THR A 375 8.24 -16.29 -2.24
C THR A 375 7.96 -15.92 -3.69
N GLY A 376 8.70 -16.54 -4.61
CA GLY A 376 8.55 -16.38 -6.06
C GLY A 376 7.38 -17.15 -6.63
N GLY A 377 7.07 -16.88 -7.91
CA GLY A 377 5.88 -17.42 -8.56
C GLY A 377 6.03 -18.84 -9.07
N ASP A 378 4.99 -19.66 -8.85
CA ASP A 378 4.93 -21.02 -9.36
C ASP A 378 4.44 -21.07 -10.80
N ARG A 379 5.00 -22.00 -11.57
CA ARG A 379 4.50 -22.37 -12.89
C ARG A 379 3.60 -23.60 -12.78
N SER A 380 2.30 -23.34 -12.81
CA SER A 380 1.24 -24.35 -12.94
C SER A 380 0.47 -24.30 -14.26
N SER A 381 0.59 -23.19 -15.01
CA SER A 381 0.12 -23.01 -16.39
C SER A 381 0.70 -21.69 -16.95
N GLY A 382 0.52 -21.39 -18.25
CA GLY A 382 0.86 -20.07 -18.81
C GLY A 382 2.28 -19.94 -19.39
N PRO A 383 2.93 -18.75 -19.38
CA PRO A 383 4.30 -18.52 -19.88
C PRO A 383 5.37 -18.76 -18.80
N ASP A 384 6.64 -18.90 -19.21
CA ASP A 384 7.77 -19.08 -18.30
C ASP A 384 7.76 -18.04 -17.17
N VAL A 385 8.19 -18.46 -15.97
CA VAL A 385 8.19 -17.59 -14.78
C VAL A 385 9.62 -17.19 -14.44
N VAL A 386 9.81 -15.92 -14.10
CA VAL A 386 11.05 -15.36 -13.59
C VAL A 386 10.77 -14.66 -12.26
N SER A 387 11.57 -14.96 -11.25
CA SER A 387 11.53 -14.29 -9.96
C SER A 387 12.92 -13.78 -9.60
N GLU A 388 13.04 -12.49 -9.29
CA GLU A 388 14.23 -11.83 -8.78
C GLU A 388 13.92 -11.33 -7.37
N LEU A 389 14.45 -12.00 -6.35
CA LEU A 389 14.18 -11.71 -4.94
C LEU A 389 15.49 -11.31 -4.26
N TYR A 390 15.46 -10.18 -3.58
CA TYR A 390 16.49 -9.67 -2.69
C TYR A 390 15.86 -9.62 -1.31
N GLY A 391 16.46 -10.23 -0.29
CA GLY A 391 15.93 -10.19 1.07
C GLY A 391 15.89 -8.76 1.55
N ASP A 392 17.00 -8.04 1.63
CA ASP A 392 16.93 -6.61 1.94
C ASP A 392 16.84 -5.70 0.71
N ALA A 393 17.87 -5.76 -0.16
CA ALA A 393 18.10 -4.70 -1.13
C ALA A 393 18.89 -5.09 -2.38
N LEU A 394 18.88 -4.25 -3.42
CA LEU A 394 19.79 -4.45 -4.56
C LEU A 394 21.26 -4.17 -4.17
N ALA A 395 21.47 -3.14 -3.35
CA ALA A 395 22.80 -2.68 -2.97
C ALA A 395 22.83 -2.10 -1.55
N MET A 396 23.87 -2.47 -0.80
CA MET A 396 24.12 -1.98 0.55
C MET A 396 25.50 -1.32 0.67
N SER A 397 25.57 -0.20 1.40
CA SER A 397 26.84 0.48 1.64
C SER A 397 26.91 1.22 2.98
N GLY A 398 28.12 1.65 3.34
CA GLY A 398 28.35 2.42 4.57
C GLY A 398 28.43 1.51 5.79
N SER A 399 27.44 1.57 6.66
CA SER A 399 27.28 0.74 7.86
C SER A 399 25.86 0.15 7.93
N ALA A 400 25.20 0.03 6.78
CA ALA A 400 23.90 -0.60 6.64
C ALA A 400 23.95 -2.05 7.15
N GLN A 401 22.85 -2.52 7.71
CA GLN A 401 22.71 -3.87 8.24
C GLN A 401 21.47 -4.52 7.64
N GLY A 402 21.66 -5.71 7.09
CA GLY A 402 20.61 -6.54 6.54
C GLY A 402 19.99 -7.49 7.56
N GLY A 403 18.95 -8.14 7.09
CA GLY A 403 18.06 -9.09 7.74
C GLY A 403 18.57 -10.50 7.86
N ASN A 404 17.72 -11.39 8.37
CA ASN A 404 17.92 -12.83 8.23
C ASN A 404 16.71 -13.37 7.47
N ASP A 405 16.88 -13.50 6.16
CA ASP A 405 15.75 -13.59 5.26
C ASP A 405 15.43 -15.03 4.89
N ILE A 406 14.19 -15.24 4.48
CA ILE A 406 13.67 -16.50 3.98
C ILE A 406 13.21 -16.27 2.55
N LEU A 407 14.01 -16.72 1.59
CA LEU A 407 13.70 -16.59 0.17
C LEU A 407 13.32 -17.95 -0.41
N THR A 408 12.16 -18.03 -1.04
CA THR A 408 11.67 -19.26 -1.68
C THR A 408 11.50 -19.06 -3.18
N GLY A 409 12.27 -19.79 -3.97
CA GLY A 409 12.09 -19.84 -5.42
C GLY A 409 10.80 -20.55 -5.83
N GLY A 410 10.25 -20.18 -6.98
CA GLY A 410 9.04 -20.79 -7.52
C GLY A 410 9.26 -22.19 -8.11
N ASP A 411 8.22 -23.01 -8.05
CA ASP A 411 8.19 -24.39 -8.54
C ASP A 411 7.67 -24.51 -9.98
N ASN A 412 8.09 -25.54 -10.70
CA ASN A 412 7.63 -25.85 -12.05
C ASN A 412 6.94 -27.22 -12.15
N THR A 413 5.62 -27.23 -12.33
CA THR A 413 4.84 -28.48 -12.42
C THR A 413 4.41 -28.86 -13.84
N GLU A 414 4.74 -28.03 -14.84
CA GLU A 414 4.36 -28.24 -16.24
C GLU A 414 5.49 -27.95 -17.26
N SER A 415 5.23 -28.16 -18.55
CA SER A 415 6.23 -27.86 -19.59
C SER A 415 6.60 -26.38 -19.62
N GLY A 416 7.89 -26.06 -19.75
CA GLY A 416 8.43 -24.70 -19.73
C GLY A 416 9.53 -24.59 -18.68
N GLN A 417 9.86 -23.36 -18.29
CA GLN A 417 10.90 -23.09 -17.29
C GLN A 417 10.44 -22.11 -16.21
N VAL A 418 10.99 -22.29 -15.01
CA VAL A 418 11.00 -21.30 -13.93
C VAL A 418 12.45 -20.91 -13.66
N ARG A 419 12.69 -19.60 -13.51
CA ARG A 419 14.00 -19.04 -13.19
C ARG A 419 13.89 -18.25 -11.90
N ASN A 420 14.66 -18.65 -10.90
CA ASN A 420 14.72 -17.98 -9.61
C ASN A 420 16.12 -17.38 -9.45
N PHE A 421 16.18 -16.08 -9.24
CA PHE A 421 17.35 -15.37 -8.75
C PHE A 421 17.06 -14.98 -7.30
N LEU A 422 17.82 -15.53 -6.37
CA LEU A 422 17.67 -15.30 -4.94
C LEU A 422 18.97 -14.70 -4.41
N CYS A 423 18.89 -13.58 -3.72
CA CYS A 423 20.01 -12.96 -3.02
C CYS A 423 19.55 -12.69 -1.60
N GLY A 424 20.20 -13.31 -0.61
CA GLY A 424 19.89 -13.18 0.82
C GLY A 424 19.78 -11.73 1.24
N ASP A 425 20.89 -10.99 1.41
CA ASP A 425 20.78 -9.56 1.72
C ASP A 425 20.73 -8.68 0.46
N ALA A 426 21.89 -8.57 -0.23
CA ALA A 426 22.04 -7.65 -1.35
C ALA A 426 23.13 -8.05 -2.35
N LEU A 427 22.86 -7.80 -3.64
CA LEU A 427 23.77 -8.20 -4.72
C LEU A 427 25.12 -7.46 -4.68
N GLN A 428 25.15 -6.23 -4.17
CA GLN A 428 26.37 -5.43 -4.06
C GLN A 428 26.52 -4.88 -2.65
N MET A 429 27.55 -5.31 -1.93
CA MET A 429 27.85 -4.85 -0.58
C MET A 429 29.22 -4.19 -0.48
N SER A 430 29.28 -3.02 0.17
CA SER A 430 30.50 -2.22 0.28
C SER A 430 30.59 -1.44 1.60
N GLY A 431 31.70 -0.75 1.83
CA GLY A 431 31.93 -0.05 3.09
C GLY A 431 32.15 -1.05 4.23
N SER A 432 31.38 -0.88 5.31
CA SER A 432 31.28 -1.76 6.47
C SER A 432 29.85 -2.30 6.62
N ALA A 433 29.12 -2.43 5.51
CA ALA A 433 27.80 -3.04 5.48
C ALA A 433 27.87 -4.50 6.00
N LYS A 434 26.78 -4.97 6.58
CA LYS A 434 26.67 -6.32 7.12
C LYS A 434 25.41 -6.99 6.64
N GLY A 435 25.56 -8.20 6.15
CA GLY A 435 24.45 -9.12 5.90
C GLY A 435 24.13 -9.93 7.15
N GLY A 436 22.96 -10.56 7.17
CA GLY A 436 22.59 -11.56 8.15
C GLY A 436 22.64 -12.97 7.58
N ASN A 437 21.88 -13.87 8.20
CA ASN A 437 22.02 -15.31 7.98
C ASN A 437 20.77 -15.84 7.30
N ASP A 438 20.87 -16.05 6.00
CA ASP A 438 19.69 -16.23 5.18
C ASP A 438 19.37 -17.70 4.94
N THR A 439 18.11 -17.96 4.62
CA THR A 439 17.59 -19.27 4.27
C THR A 439 16.98 -19.24 2.88
N LEU A 440 17.70 -19.78 1.90
CA LEU A 440 17.32 -19.76 0.49
C LEU A 440 16.83 -21.13 0.05
N TYR A 441 15.54 -21.24 -0.23
CA TYR A 441 14.91 -22.44 -0.80
C TYR A 441 14.94 -22.40 -2.32
N ALA A 442 15.58 -23.41 -2.92
CA ALA A 442 15.54 -23.63 -4.35
C ALA A 442 14.12 -23.97 -4.81
N GLY A 443 13.71 -23.42 -5.95
CA GLY A 443 12.54 -23.92 -6.66
C GLY A 443 12.77 -25.34 -7.16
N SER A 444 11.72 -26.13 -7.20
CA SER A 444 11.71 -27.52 -7.65
C SER A 444 10.92 -27.69 -8.96
N ALA A 445 11.05 -28.84 -9.60
CA ALA A 445 10.40 -29.16 -10.85
C ALA A 445 9.83 -30.58 -10.87
N ALA A 446 8.68 -30.76 -11.52
CA ALA A 446 8.18 -32.09 -11.85
C ALA A 446 9.13 -32.77 -12.84
N PRO A 447 9.23 -34.12 -12.85
CA PRO A 447 10.14 -34.83 -13.73
C PRO A 447 9.99 -34.45 -15.21
N GLY A 448 11.07 -33.92 -15.80
CA GLY A 448 11.10 -33.48 -17.20
C GLY A 448 10.77 -32.00 -17.41
N CYS A 449 10.44 -31.26 -16.35
CA CYS A 449 10.29 -29.80 -16.36
C CYS A 449 11.62 -29.14 -16.00
N THR A 450 11.76 -27.83 -16.24
CA THR A 450 13.00 -27.10 -16.00
C THR A 450 12.82 -26.08 -14.89
N VAL A 451 13.68 -26.11 -13.88
CA VAL A 451 13.89 -25.02 -12.94
C VAL A 451 15.36 -24.62 -13.00
N ILE A 452 15.62 -23.32 -12.86
CA ILE A 452 16.95 -22.73 -12.80
C ILE A 452 16.99 -21.88 -11.54
N ASN A 453 17.93 -22.15 -10.66
CA ASN A 453 18.11 -21.42 -9.41
C ASN A 453 19.51 -20.80 -9.38
N ASP A 454 19.57 -19.48 -9.34
CA ASP A 454 20.78 -18.68 -9.19
C ASP A 454 20.72 -18.03 -7.79
N MET A 455 21.67 -18.36 -6.92
CA MET A 455 21.63 -18.03 -5.50
C MET A 455 22.89 -17.31 -5.03
N TRP A 456 22.70 -16.29 -4.20
CA TRP A 456 23.72 -15.60 -3.43
C TRP A 456 23.26 -15.57 -1.97
N GLY A 457 24.18 -15.82 -1.04
CA GLY A 457 23.97 -15.49 0.36
C GLY A 457 23.93 -13.97 0.49
N ASP A 458 25.11 -13.35 0.49
CA ASP A 458 25.26 -11.90 0.68
C ASP A 458 25.83 -11.17 -0.55
N GLY A 459 25.73 -11.77 -1.73
CA GLY A 459 26.10 -11.10 -2.97
C GLY A 459 27.61 -10.82 -3.13
N GLN A 460 27.94 -9.70 -3.77
CA GLN A 460 29.32 -9.30 -4.03
C GLN A 460 29.86 -8.42 -2.90
N LEU A 461 30.71 -9.03 -2.05
CA LEU A 461 31.38 -8.32 -0.96
C LEU A 461 32.59 -7.52 -1.43
N SER A 462 32.70 -6.28 -0.96
CA SER A 462 33.86 -5.40 -1.18
C SER A 462 34.23 -4.58 0.06
N GLU A 463 35.46 -4.04 0.08
CA GLU A 463 36.00 -3.26 1.19
C GLU A 463 36.02 -4.01 2.54
N LEU A 464 35.20 -3.60 3.51
CA LEU A 464 35.06 -4.23 4.83
C LEU A 464 33.66 -4.84 5.03
N ALA A 465 32.88 -4.96 3.94
CA ALA A 465 31.58 -5.61 3.97
C ALA A 465 31.72 -7.05 4.44
N GLN A 466 30.74 -7.50 5.20
CA GLN A 466 30.67 -8.84 5.77
C GLN A 466 29.29 -9.38 5.46
N GLY A 467 29.22 -10.61 4.98
CA GLY A 467 27.98 -11.36 5.01
C GLY A 467 27.79 -12.13 6.31
N GLY A 468 26.68 -12.86 6.43
CA GLY A 468 26.44 -13.86 7.45
C GLY A 468 26.58 -15.29 6.93
N ALA A 469 25.95 -16.23 7.63
CA ALA A 469 26.13 -17.66 7.49
C ALA A 469 24.87 -18.33 6.93
N ASP A 470 24.86 -18.56 5.62
CA ASP A 470 23.61 -18.85 4.90
C ASP A 470 23.31 -20.33 4.74
N GLN A 471 22.04 -20.62 4.50
CA GLN A 471 21.53 -21.96 4.20
C GLN A 471 20.96 -22.00 2.79
N PHE A 472 21.60 -22.80 1.93
CA PHE A 472 21.10 -23.09 0.57
C PHE A 472 20.37 -24.42 0.58
N ILE A 473 19.05 -24.39 0.47
CA ILE A 473 18.17 -25.54 0.67
C ILE A 473 17.68 -26.09 -0.67
N PHE A 474 18.05 -27.34 -0.94
CA PHE A 474 17.59 -28.12 -2.09
C PHE A 474 16.65 -29.22 -1.60
N LYS A 475 15.35 -28.98 -1.77
CA LYS A 475 14.29 -29.87 -1.31
C LYS A 475 13.70 -30.67 -2.47
N ASP A 476 13.78 -31.99 -2.38
CA ASP A 476 13.23 -32.93 -3.34
C ASP A 476 12.38 -33.97 -2.59
N ASP A 477 11.08 -33.73 -2.41
CA ASP A 477 10.16 -34.63 -1.69
C ASP A 477 9.86 -35.96 -2.45
N GLY A 478 10.76 -36.39 -3.35
CA GLY A 478 10.74 -37.66 -4.08
C GLY A 478 9.77 -37.75 -5.25
N SER A 479 8.82 -36.81 -5.37
CA SER A 479 7.98 -36.65 -6.56
C SER A 479 8.42 -35.51 -7.48
N MET A 480 9.40 -34.71 -7.05
CA MET A 480 9.92 -33.54 -7.75
C MET A 480 11.43 -33.73 -8.00
N THR A 481 12.15 -32.69 -8.37
CA THR A 481 13.61 -32.63 -8.50
C THR A 481 13.99 -31.15 -8.44
N VAL A 482 15.09 -30.78 -7.78
CA VAL A 482 15.62 -29.41 -7.93
C VAL A 482 16.41 -29.23 -9.23
N GLY A 483 16.53 -30.31 -10.01
CA GLY A 483 17.14 -30.30 -11.33
C GLY A 483 18.66 -30.16 -11.29
N THR A 484 19.22 -29.79 -12.44
CA THR A 484 20.69 -29.73 -12.61
C THR A 484 21.24 -28.33 -12.83
N GLN A 485 20.37 -27.32 -12.80
CA GLN A 485 20.72 -25.93 -13.07
C GLN A 485 20.58 -25.10 -11.80
N ASN A 486 21.40 -25.45 -10.81
CA ASN A 486 21.49 -24.72 -9.54
C ASN A 486 22.89 -24.16 -9.40
N THR A 487 23.01 -22.85 -9.20
CA THR A 487 24.28 -22.16 -9.02
C THR A 487 24.26 -21.36 -7.73
N ILE A 488 25.25 -21.59 -6.87
CA ILE A 488 25.56 -20.73 -5.73
C ILE A 488 26.82 -19.94 -6.07
N TYR A 489 26.78 -18.62 -5.94
CA TYR A 489 27.82 -17.74 -6.47
C TYR A 489 28.90 -17.32 -5.46
N ASP A 490 28.62 -17.38 -4.17
CA ASP A 490 29.43 -16.79 -3.10
C ASP A 490 29.69 -17.73 -1.90
N PHE A 491 29.33 -19.01 -2.00
CA PHE A 491 29.50 -20.01 -0.94
C PHE A 491 30.84 -19.90 -0.18
N SER A 492 30.74 -19.77 1.15
CA SER A 492 31.82 -19.39 2.05
C SER A 492 31.87 -20.23 3.33
N GLN A 493 32.80 -21.19 3.34
CA GLN A 493 33.10 -21.97 4.56
C GLN A 493 33.60 -21.11 5.74
N THR A 494 34.10 -19.90 5.46
CA THR A 494 34.60 -18.98 6.50
C THR A 494 33.49 -18.21 7.20
N GLN A 495 32.40 -17.94 6.49
CA GLN A 495 31.19 -17.35 7.04
C GLN A 495 30.36 -18.41 7.77
N GLY A 496 30.36 -19.65 7.27
CA GLY A 496 29.68 -20.77 7.90
C GLY A 496 28.51 -21.29 7.09
N ASP A 497 28.46 -20.95 5.81
CA ASP A 497 27.40 -21.34 4.90
C ASP A 497 27.26 -22.86 4.83
N THR A 498 26.03 -23.31 4.62
CA THR A 498 25.70 -24.72 4.53
C THR A 498 24.78 -25.02 3.36
N ILE A 499 24.98 -26.20 2.78
CA ILE A 499 24.13 -26.75 1.72
C ILE A 499 23.25 -27.82 2.33
N VAL A 500 21.94 -27.64 2.24
CA VAL A 500 20.96 -28.55 2.81
C VAL A 500 20.33 -29.37 1.70
N PHE A 501 20.48 -30.69 1.74
CA PHE A 501 19.72 -31.62 0.91
C PHE A 501 18.60 -32.23 1.76
N SER A 502 17.36 -31.91 1.43
CA SER A 502 16.17 -32.36 2.18
C SER A 502 15.34 -33.28 1.30
N GLY A 503 15.11 -34.52 1.75
CA GLY A 503 14.23 -35.48 1.06
C GLY A 503 14.78 -36.14 -0.22
N VAL A 504 15.95 -35.73 -0.70
CA VAL A 504 16.52 -36.17 -1.99
C VAL A 504 16.68 -37.70 -2.08
N GLU A 505 16.11 -38.31 -3.12
CA GLU A 505 16.11 -39.77 -3.25
C GLU A 505 17.54 -40.34 -3.34
N GLY A 506 17.89 -41.20 -2.39
CA GLY A 506 19.18 -41.89 -2.35
C GLY A 506 20.33 -41.09 -1.74
N VAL A 507 20.06 -39.91 -1.16
CA VAL A 507 21.07 -39.06 -0.51
C VAL A 507 20.74 -38.94 0.97
N GLN A 508 21.54 -39.55 1.84
CA GLN A 508 21.34 -39.53 3.30
C GLN A 508 22.57 -39.02 4.06
N SER A 509 23.70 -38.88 3.37
CA SER A 509 24.98 -38.52 3.95
C SER A 509 25.94 -37.97 2.90
N PHE A 510 27.05 -37.41 3.37
CA PHE A 510 28.13 -36.91 2.51
C PHE A 510 28.73 -37.99 1.60
N ASP A 511 28.71 -39.26 2.03
CA ASP A 511 29.25 -40.38 1.24
C ASP A 511 28.39 -40.70 0.00
N ASP A 512 27.15 -40.20 -0.05
CA ASP A 512 26.24 -40.37 -1.18
C ASP A 512 26.46 -39.31 -2.29
N LEU A 513 27.27 -38.29 -2.02
CA LEU A 513 27.55 -37.19 -2.96
C LEU A 513 28.68 -37.55 -3.93
N THR A 514 28.54 -37.12 -5.19
CA THR A 514 29.65 -37.09 -6.14
C THR A 514 30.12 -35.66 -6.34
N ILE A 515 31.33 -35.35 -5.85
CA ILE A 515 31.92 -34.00 -5.93
C ILE A 515 33.05 -34.00 -6.95
N SER A 516 33.00 -33.07 -7.90
CA SER A 516 34.01 -32.92 -8.95
C SER A 516 34.35 -31.46 -9.22
N GLN A 517 35.51 -31.22 -9.82
CA GLN A 517 35.96 -29.88 -10.21
C GLN A 517 35.78 -29.68 -11.72
N ASN A 518 35.21 -28.54 -12.12
CA ASN A 518 35.11 -28.13 -13.52
C ASN A 518 35.59 -26.67 -13.68
N GLY A 519 36.84 -26.52 -14.11
CA GLY A 519 37.46 -25.20 -14.21
C GLY A 519 37.69 -24.58 -12.83
N THR A 520 37.04 -23.45 -12.56
CA THR A 520 37.07 -22.76 -11.25
C THR A 520 35.87 -23.10 -10.38
N SER A 521 34.94 -23.93 -10.85
CA SER A 521 33.71 -24.27 -10.12
C SER A 521 33.76 -25.69 -9.58
N THR A 522 33.11 -25.89 -8.43
CA THR A 522 32.86 -27.22 -7.86
C THR A 522 31.46 -27.67 -8.24
N ILE A 523 31.32 -28.91 -8.70
CA ILE A 523 30.05 -29.54 -9.06
C ILE A 523 29.75 -30.64 -8.05
N ILE A 524 28.59 -30.56 -7.40
CA ILE A 524 28.06 -31.52 -6.44
C ILE A 524 26.85 -32.19 -7.08
N THR A 525 26.94 -33.50 -7.29
CA THR A 525 25.80 -34.31 -7.76
C THR A 525 25.22 -35.08 -6.58
N ALA A 526 23.92 -34.93 -6.35
CA ALA A 526 23.15 -35.54 -5.28
C ALA A 526 21.94 -36.26 -5.89
N GLY A 527 22.01 -37.59 -6.04
CA GLY A 527 20.95 -38.33 -6.74
C GLY A 527 20.83 -37.91 -8.21
N VAL A 528 19.67 -37.37 -8.59
CA VAL A 528 19.40 -36.80 -9.93
C VAL A 528 19.67 -35.30 -10.01
N ASP A 529 19.90 -34.66 -8.87
CA ASP A 529 20.09 -33.23 -8.75
C ASP A 529 21.57 -32.83 -8.84
N GLN A 530 21.82 -31.58 -9.22
CA GLN A 530 23.16 -31.01 -9.29
C GLN A 530 23.18 -29.57 -8.79
N VAL A 531 24.18 -29.27 -7.96
CA VAL A 531 24.51 -27.93 -7.45
C VAL A 531 25.92 -27.55 -7.93
N THR A 532 26.06 -26.35 -8.49
CA THR A 532 27.33 -25.77 -8.91
C THR A 532 27.71 -24.65 -7.95
N LEU A 533 28.88 -24.76 -7.32
CA LEU A 533 29.49 -23.66 -6.58
C LEU A 533 30.41 -22.90 -7.53
N ALA A 534 29.99 -21.71 -7.95
CA ALA A 534 30.76 -20.91 -8.90
C ALA A 534 32.03 -20.37 -8.24
N ASN A 535 33.16 -20.44 -8.95
CA ASN A 535 34.45 -19.92 -8.48
C ASN A 535 34.97 -20.51 -7.15
N PHE A 536 34.39 -21.61 -6.68
CA PHE A 536 34.79 -22.31 -5.47
C PHE A 536 35.69 -23.51 -5.81
N THR A 537 36.88 -23.58 -5.21
CA THR A 537 37.86 -24.66 -5.44
C THR A 537 38.38 -25.33 -4.16
N SER A 538 37.93 -24.85 -2.99
CA SER A 538 38.33 -25.43 -1.70
C SER A 538 37.74 -26.84 -1.50
N PRO A 539 38.39 -27.72 -0.74
CA PRO A 539 37.81 -29.02 -0.40
C PRO A 539 36.55 -28.86 0.46
N LEU A 540 35.47 -29.49 0.03
CA LEU A 540 34.25 -29.64 0.81
C LEU A 540 34.38 -30.78 1.83
N THR A 541 33.69 -30.66 2.95
CA THR A 541 33.72 -31.56 4.10
C THR A 541 32.31 -31.82 4.63
N THR A 542 32.16 -32.78 5.55
CA THR A 542 30.85 -33.12 6.12
C THR A 542 30.18 -31.98 6.90
N SER A 543 30.93 -30.96 7.35
CA SER A 543 30.34 -29.81 8.08
C SER A 543 29.69 -28.78 7.16
N ASP A 544 29.96 -28.84 5.86
CA ASP A 544 29.41 -27.92 4.86
C ASP A 544 28.00 -28.33 4.43
N PHE A 545 27.49 -29.46 4.94
CA PHE A 545 26.23 -30.06 4.52
C PHE A 545 25.34 -30.45 5.69
N LEU A 546 24.03 -30.34 5.44
CA LEU A 546 22.98 -30.93 6.26
C LEU A 546 22.13 -31.86 5.37
N PHE A 547 21.80 -33.04 5.90
CA PHE A 547 20.95 -34.03 5.25
C PHE A 547 19.72 -34.26 6.14
N VAL A 548 18.52 -34.00 5.61
CA VAL A 548 17.26 -34.00 6.37
C VAL A 548 16.21 -34.90 5.75
#